data_AF-A0A9P7NKT6-F1
#
_entry.id   AF-A0A9P7NKT6-F1
#
_cell.length_a   1.000
_cell.length_b   1.000
_cell.length_c   1.000
_cell.angle_alpha   90.00
_cell.angle_beta   90.00
_cell.angle_gamma   90.00
#
_symmetry.space_group_name_H-M   'P 1'
#
loop_
_entity.id
_entity.type
_entity.pdbx_description
1 polymer ?
#
loop_
_entity_poly.entity_id
_entity_poly.type
_entity_poly.pdbx_seq_one_letter_code
_entity_poly.pdbx_strand_id
1 'polypeptide(L)'
;MAVLLRELQSVEREQIGFSSTLSTIRSDEDTMVTYPTSPWVLSKRDVIYQVQCTLDDQQLSIEIDAKTFEFSCRGPVSELAGTLVHCVHQAWDMKMVVQHSSNLNLSPAHRLMGQVVTNSLHVRTTANGEYIFELLNAKEDWTVTSVRIRHTGQYRSSQTPGSVLSVVAYQTLRPSEAKHQRRRWTIPKDASRHGPHPEAWFEAHISCSTLDALLEGNVHLSLGGQLSWDTTLQDDVCDALFAPALETIAQIDEVGGMNDNGLSGGKLHFQDSVAEARERSGKPEEVYW
;
A
#
# COMPACT_ATOMS: atom_id res chain seq x y z
N MET A 1 5.26 16.56 -35.04
CA MET A 1 5.99 17.07 -33.85
C MET A 1 5.12 17.81 -32.83
N ALA A 2 3.96 18.35 -33.18
CA ALA A 2 3.08 19.04 -32.22
C ALA A 2 2.08 18.14 -31.45
N VAL A 3 1.96 16.85 -31.84
CA VAL A 3 1.02 15.90 -31.21
C VAL A 3 1.66 15.14 -30.04
N LEU A 4 2.95 14.78 -30.15
CA LEU A 4 3.71 14.12 -29.07
C LEU A 4 3.97 15.03 -27.86
N LEU A 5 3.97 16.35 -28.06
CA LEU A 5 4.12 17.34 -26.98
C LEU A 5 2.81 17.59 -26.21
N ARG A 6 1.64 17.27 -26.79
CA ARG A 6 0.34 17.34 -26.08
C ARG A 6 0.03 16.10 -25.25
N GLU A 7 0.61 14.95 -25.58
CA GLU A 7 0.45 13.73 -24.79
C GLU A 7 1.38 13.68 -23.58
N LEU A 8 2.48 14.44 -23.62
CA LEU A 8 3.30 14.69 -22.43
C LEU A 8 2.69 15.83 -21.61
N GLN A 9 2.28 16.97 -22.19
CA GLN A 9 1.73 18.12 -21.44
C GLN A 9 0.19 18.07 -21.25
N SER A 10 -0.31 17.48 -20.19
CA SER A 10 -0.11 18.14 -18.89
C SER A 10 0.85 17.40 -17.98
N VAL A 11 2.12 17.30 -18.38
CA VAL A 11 3.33 17.19 -17.56
C VAL A 11 3.19 18.20 -16.42
N GLU A 12 2.52 17.76 -15.39
CA GLU A 12 2.57 18.31 -14.06
C GLU A 12 2.93 17.10 -13.17
N ARG A 13 4.22 17.00 -12.82
CA ARG A 13 4.85 16.02 -11.88
C ARG A 13 5.15 14.57 -12.34
N GLU A 14 4.84 14.14 -13.56
CA GLU A 14 5.04 12.72 -13.98
C GLU A 14 6.40 12.37 -14.65
N GLN A 15 7.55 12.77 -14.09
CA GLN A 15 8.86 12.25 -14.56
C GLN A 15 9.66 11.49 -13.50
N ILE A 16 9.12 11.35 -12.29
CA ILE A 16 9.64 10.44 -11.27
C ILE A 16 8.46 9.62 -10.76
N GLY A 17 8.31 8.40 -11.30
CA GLY A 17 7.29 7.45 -10.85
C GLY A 17 7.83 6.64 -9.69
N PHE A 18 7.31 6.87 -8.49
CA PHE A 18 7.54 5.97 -7.35
C PHE A 18 6.57 4.80 -7.46
N SER A 19 7.10 3.58 -7.51
CA SER A 19 6.31 2.38 -7.25
C SER A 19 6.18 2.18 -5.75
N SER A 20 4.97 2.01 -5.23
CA SER A 20 4.77 1.55 -3.85
C SER A 20 5.09 0.07 -3.68
N THR A 21 5.14 -0.69 -4.78
CA THR A 21 5.55 -2.10 -4.77
C THR A 21 7.04 -2.18 -4.50
N LEU A 22 7.35 -2.70 -3.31
CA LEU A 22 8.71 -2.94 -2.84
C LEU A 22 9.20 -4.31 -3.31
N SER A 23 8.39 -5.35 -3.11
CA SER A 23 8.71 -6.71 -3.56
C SER A 23 7.49 -7.46 -4.06
N THR A 24 7.73 -8.48 -4.88
CA THR A 24 6.75 -9.49 -5.30
C THR A 24 7.06 -10.86 -4.68
N ILE A 25 8.14 -10.94 -3.89
CA ILE A 25 8.65 -12.17 -3.29
C ILE A 25 8.42 -12.15 -1.79
N ARG A 26 7.87 -13.24 -1.27
CA ARG A 26 7.52 -13.35 0.16
C ARG A 26 8.72 -13.38 1.09
N SER A 27 9.85 -13.97 0.70
CA SER A 27 11.04 -14.04 1.56
C SER A 27 11.61 -12.67 1.92
N ASP A 28 11.32 -11.64 1.13
CA ASP A 28 11.79 -10.28 1.38
C ASP A 28 11.08 -9.61 2.57
N GLU A 29 9.93 -10.15 3.00
CA GLU A 29 9.23 -9.72 4.22
C GLU A 29 10.12 -9.88 5.46
N ASP A 30 10.82 -11.01 5.57
CA ASP A 30 11.68 -11.29 6.71
C ASP A 30 12.89 -10.34 6.74
N THR A 31 13.39 -9.93 5.58
CA THR A 31 14.52 -9.00 5.47
C THR A 31 14.18 -7.63 6.06
N MET A 32 12.98 -7.09 5.78
CA MET A 32 12.58 -5.77 6.29
C MET A 32 12.47 -5.69 7.81
N VAL A 33 12.12 -6.81 8.46
CA VAL A 33 11.90 -6.86 9.90
C VAL A 33 13.18 -7.21 10.66
N THR A 34 14.05 -8.01 10.05
CA THR A 34 15.19 -8.64 10.74
C THR A 34 16.47 -7.82 10.65
N TYR A 35 16.70 -7.13 9.52
CA TYR A 35 17.96 -6.44 9.28
C TYR A 35 18.12 -5.05 9.92
N PRO A 36 17.07 -4.25 10.21
CA PRO A 36 17.29 -2.94 10.83
C PRO A 36 18.03 -3.04 12.18
N THR A 37 19.07 -2.21 12.34
CA THR A 37 19.84 -1.96 13.57
C THR A 37 18.97 -1.70 14.81
N SER A 38 17.72 -1.31 14.60
CA SER A 38 16.69 -1.12 15.60
C SER A 38 15.65 -2.25 15.52
N PRO A 39 15.51 -3.14 16.51
CA PRO A 39 14.65 -4.29 16.36
C PRO A 39 13.18 -3.85 16.33
N TRP A 40 12.55 -4.08 15.18
CA TRP A 40 11.12 -3.97 14.98
C TRP A 40 10.43 -5.14 15.69
N VAL A 41 9.60 -4.85 16.69
CA VAL A 41 8.89 -5.86 17.46
C VAL A 41 7.47 -5.99 16.93
N LEU A 42 7.11 -7.20 16.46
CA LEU A 42 5.75 -7.47 16.00
C LEU A 42 4.74 -7.15 17.11
N SER A 43 3.79 -6.28 16.80
CA SER A 43 2.77 -5.81 17.73
C SER A 43 1.37 -6.27 17.34
N LYS A 44 1.07 -6.32 16.04
CA LYS A 44 -0.27 -6.65 15.53
C LYS A 44 -0.20 -7.36 14.19
N ARG A 45 -1.17 -8.25 13.95
CA ARG A 45 -1.44 -8.86 12.65
C ARG A 45 -2.91 -8.76 12.31
N ASP A 46 -3.18 -8.15 11.16
CA ASP A 46 -4.53 -7.98 10.64
C ASP A 46 -4.65 -8.54 9.23
N VAL A 47 -5.87 -9.00 8.91
CA VAL A 47 -6.23 -9.45 7.58
C VAL A 47 -7.52 -8.75 7.20
N ILE A 48 -7.47 -7.99 6.12
CA ILE A 48 -8.61 -7.24 5.60
C ILE A 48 -8.94 -7.77 4.21
N TYR A 49 -10.20 -8.09 3.97
CA TYR A 49 -10.72 -8.30 2.62
C TYR A 49 -11.15 -6.95 2.08
N GLN A 50 -10.48 -6.48 1.03
CA GLN A 50 -10.83 -5.22 0.36
C GLN A 50 -11.61 -5.55 -0.91
N VAL A 51 -12.85 -5.05 -0.96
CA VAL A 51 -13.74 -5.21 -2.11
C VAL A 51 -13.89 -3.84 -2.77
N GLN A 52 -13.27 -3.65 -3.93
CA GLN A 52 -13.46 -2.46 -4.75
C GLN A 52 -14.78 -2.58 -5.50
N CYS A 53 -15.57 -1.54 -5.43
CA CYS A 53 -16.88 -1.49 -6.05
C CYS A 53 -17.14 -0.16 -6.75
N THR A 54 -18.12 -0.16 -7.64
CA THR A 54 -18.78 1.06 -8.12
C THR A 54 -20.22 1.11 -7.62
N LEU A 55 -20.70 2.30 -7.26
CA LEU A 55 -22.09 2.62 -6.94
C LEU A 55 -22.44 3.90 -7.70
N ASP A 56 -23.42 3.86 -8.61
CA ASP A 56 -23.78 5.00 -9.45
C ASP A 56 -22.54 5.67 -10.12
N ASP A 57 -21.67 4.83 -10.69
CA ASP A 57 -20.38 5.20 -11.29
C ASP A 57 -19.32 5.80 -10.34
N GLN A 58 -19.60 5.89 -9.04
CA GLN A 58 -18.63 6.31 -8.03
C GLN A 58 -17.85 5.12 -7.49
N GLN A 59 -16.52 5.23 -7.47
CA GLN A 59 -15.66 4.19 -6.90
C GLN A 59 -15.65 4.25 -5.37
N LEU A 60 -15.71 3.08 -4.74
CA LEU A 60 -15.53 2.91 -3.31
C LEU A 60 -14.80 1.61 -2.98
N SER A 61 -14.19 1.58 -1.80
CA SER A 61 -13.57 0.40 -1.22
C SER A 61 -14.35 -0.01 0.03
N ILE A 62 -14.80 -1.26 0.07
CA ILE A 62 -15.35 -1.88 1.29
C ILE A 62 -14.24 -2.70 1.92
N GLU A 63 -13.76 -2.26 3.09
CA GLU A 63 -12.75 -2.97 3.87
C GLU A 63 -13.45 -3.80 4.95
N ILE A 64 -13.30 -5.13 4.89
CA ILE A 64 -13.94 -6.09 5.79
C ILE A 64 -12.85 -6.77 6.65
N ASP A 65 -12.98 -6.72 7.97
CA ASP A 65 -12.10 -7.46 8.87
C ASP A 65 -12.36 -8.96 8.74
N ALA A 66 -11.31 -9.74 8.46
CA ALA A 66 -11.43 -11.16 8.21
C ALA A 66 -11.82 -12.00 9.45
N LYS A 67 -11.64 -11.46 10.66
CA LYS A 67 -11.95 -12.13 11.93
C LYS A 67 -13.34 -11.74 12.43
N THR A 68 -13.66 -10.45 12.43
CA THR A 68 -14.90 -9.92 13.02
C THR A 68 -16.02 -9.73 12.00
N PHE A 69 -15.70 -9.68 10.71
CA PHE A 69 -16.62 -9.28 9.63
C PHE A 69 -17.22 -7.88 9.83
N GLU A 70 -16.61 -7.05 10.68
CA GLU A 70 -16.90 -5.63 10.70
C GLU A 70 -16.38 -4.99 9.40
N PHE A 71 -17.13 -4.03 8.86
CA PHE A 71 -16.77 -3.41 7.59
C PHE A 71 -16.72 -1.89 7.70
N SER A 72 -15.92 -1.28 6.83
CA SER A 72 -15.92 0.15 6.59
C SER A 72 -15.99 0.46 5.10
N CYS A 73 -16.73 1.49 4.73
CA CYS A 73 -16.82 2.00 3.37
C CYS A 73 -15.96 3.25 3.25
N ARG A 74 -15.03 3.24 2.31
CA ARG A 74 -14.08 4.32 2.05
C ARG A 74 -14.19 4.77 0.60
N GLY A 75 -14.06 6.07 0.37
CA GLY A 75 -13.93 6.61 -0.97
C GLY A 75 -12.56 6.31 -1.58
N PRO A 76 -12.29 6.83 -2.79
CA PRO A 76 -10.96 6.77 -3.38
C PRO A 76 -9.93 7.47 -2.48
N VAL A 77 -8.73 6.91 -2.42
CA VAL A 77 -7.59 7.54 -1.75
C VAL A 77 -7.03 8.63 -2.65
N SER A 78 -6.85 9.82 -2.09
CA SER A 78 -6.28 10.99 -2.75
C SER A 78 -5.05 11.47 -1.99
N GLU A 79 -3.99 11.83 -2.69
CA GLU A 79 -2.80 12.44 -2.10
C GLU A 79 -3.03 13.94 -1.92
N LEU A 80 -2.91 14.43 -0.69
CA LEU A 80 -3.01 15.85 -0.38
C LEU A 80 -1.67 16.57 -0.55
N ALA A 81 -0.59 15.92 -0.12
CA ALA A 81 0.76 16.43 -0.20
C ALA A 81 1.76 15.27 -0.19
N GLY A 82 2.95 15.51 -0.74
CA GLY A 82 4.04 14.55 -0.68
C GLY A 82 5.39 15.18 -1.03
N THR A 83 6.44 14.60 -0.46
CA THR A 83 7.83 14.96 -0.71
C THR A 83 8.61 13.69 -1.04
N LEU A 84 9.36 13.75 -2.12
CA LEU A 84 10.24 12.67 -2.56
C LEU A 84 11.63 12.91 -1.96
N VAL A 85 12.22 11.87 -1.38
CA VAL A 85 13.59 11.91 -0.85
C VAL A 85 14.42 10.90 -1.62
N HIS A 86 15.34 11.43 -2.42
CA HIS A 86 16.29 10.62 -3.17
C HIS A 86 17.44 10.19 -2.26
N CYS A 87 17.63 8.88 -2.12
CA CYS A 87 18.67 8.28 -1.28
C CYS A 87 19.84 7.88 -2.19
N VAL A 88 20.71 8.85 -2.50
CA VAL A 88 21.78 8.77 -3.52
C VAL A 88 22.69 7.53 -3.40
N HIS A 89 22.88 7.01 -2.19
CA HIS A 89 23.75 5.87 -1.91
C HIS A 89 22.99 4.56 -1.65
N GLN A 90 21.68 4.52 -1.91
CA GLN A 90 20.82 3.36 -1.64
C GLN A 90 20.08 2.97 -2.91
N ALA A 91 19.64 1.72 -2.97
CA ALA A 91 18.86 1.18 -4.07
C ALA A 91 17.40 1.68 -4.08
N TRP A 92 16.93 2.10 -2.91
CA TRP A 92 15.56 2.56 -2.70
C TRP A 92 15.51 4.04 -2.33
N ASP A 93 14.58 4.75 -2.94
CA ASP A 93 14.17 6.09 -2.51
C ASP A 93 12.93 6.00 -1.61
N MET A 94 12.59 7.07 -0.90
CA MET A 94 11.31 7.16 -0.17
C MET A 94 10.45 8.34 -0.57
N LYS A 95 9.14 8.15 -0.34
CA LYS A 95 8.14 9.20 -0.45
C LYS A 95 7.47 9.40 0.90
N MET A 96 7.59 10.60 1.45
CA MET A 96 6.70 11.04 2.51
C MET A 96 5.41 11.53 1.88
N VAL A 97 4.26 11.05 2.36
CA VAL A 97 2.96 11.37 1.77
C VAL A 97 1.90 11.58 2.84
N VAL A 98 1.02 12.55 2.59
CA VAL A 98 -0.24 12.74 3.32
C VAL A 98 -1.38 12.36 2.39
N GLN A 99 -2.15 11.37 2.79
CA GLN A 99 -3.28 10.86 2.02
C GLN A 99 -4.59 11.11 2.75
N HIS A 100 -5.65 11.30 1.96
CA HIS A 100 -7.01 11.45 2.44
C HIS A 100 -7.95 10.50 1.69
N SER A 101 -8.88 9.91 2.42
CA SER A 101 -9.99 9.14 1.88
C SER A 101 -11.26 9.55 2.61
N SER A 102 -12.35 9.69 1.86
CA SER A 102 -13.66 9.97 2.43
C SER A 102 -14.15 8.80 3.28
N ASN A 103 -14.69 9.07 4.47
CA ASN A 103 -15.38 8.08 5.29
C ASN A 103 -16.84 7.97 4.82
N LEU A 104 -17.15 6.94 4.03
CA LEU A 104 -18.48 6.75 3.45
C LEU A 104 -19.44 5.99 4.38
N ASN A 105 -19.00 5.58 5.58
CA ASN A 105 -19.85 4.90 6.56
C ASN A 105 -21.05 5.75 7.01
N LEU A 106 -20.93 7.07 6.95
CA LEU A 106 -22.00 8.00 7.36
C LEU A 106 -23.12 8.08 6.33
N SER A 107 -22.85 7.74 5.06
CA SER A 107 -23.87 7.74 4.02
C SER A 107 -24.74 6.48 4.11
N PRO A 108 -26.08 6.60 4.20
CA PRO A 108 -26.98 5.45 4.26
C PRO A 108 -26.85 4.49 3.07
N ALA A 109 -26.69 5.01 1.84
CA ALA A 109 -26.56 4.20 0.63
C ALA A 109 -25.28 3.33 0.65
N HIS A 110 -24.12 3.96 0.82
CA HIS A 110 -22.84 3.27 0.98
C HIS A 110 -22.84 2.26 2.13
N ARG A 111 -23.42 2.61 3.29
CA ARG A 111 -23.53 1.68 4.42
C ARG A 111 -24.38 0.45 4.08
N LEU A 112 -25.53 0.64 3.42
CA LEU A 112 -26.39 -0.46 2.99
C LEU A 112 -25.65 -1.38 2.00
N MET A 113 -24.93 -0.80 1.05
CA MET A 113 -24.09 -1.55 0.12
C MET A 113 -23.00 -2.35 0.85
N GLY A 114 -22.28 -1.72 1.79
CA GLY A 114 -21.30 -2.37 2.64
C GLY A 114 -21.87 -3.56 3.42
N GLN A 115 -23.09 -3.42 3.96
CA GLN A 115 -23.82 -4.51 4.62
C GLN A 115 -24.16 -5.63 3.64
N VAL A 116 -24.69 -5.31 2.46
CA VAL A 116 -25.06 -6.31 1.44
C VAL A 116 -23.84 -7.11 1.00
N VAL A 117 -22.73 -6.43 0.68
CA VAL A 117 -21.48 -7.09 0.26
C VAL A 117 -20.95 -7.98 1.38
N THR A 118 -20.81 -7.43 2.59
CA THR A 118 -20.28 -8.16 3.75
C THR A 118 -21.14 -9.36 4.13
N ASN A 119 -22.47 -9.19 4.22
CA ASN A 119 -23.39 -10.28 4.55
C ASN A 119 -23.45 -11.35 3.45
N SER A 120 -23.16 -10.97 2.20
CA SER A 120 -23.10 -11.92 1.09
C SER A 120 -21.80 -12.68 1.01
N LEU A 121 -20.72 -12.17 1.64
CA LEU A 121 -19.39 -12.73 1.52
C LEU A 121 -19.31 -14.09 2.20
N HIS A 122 -18.98 -15.11 1.41
CA HIS A 122 -18.72 -16.45 1.92
C HIS A 122 -17.29 -16.86 1.54
N VAL A 123 -16.46 -17.10 2.56
CA VAL A 123 -15.08 -17.54 2.40
C VAL A 123 -14.99 -19.02 2.75
N ARG A 124 -14.51 -19.84 1.82
CA ARG A 124 -14.29 -21.27 2.03
C ARG A 124 -12.85 -21.63 1.73
N THR A 125 -12.32 -22.56 2.50
CA THR A 125 -11.07 -23.24 2.16
C THR A 125 -11.42 -24.59 1.55
N THR A 126 -10.88 -24.90 0.38
CA THR A 126 -11.03 -26.22 -0.24
C THR A 126 -10.18 -27.27 0.48
N ALA A 127 -10.41 -28.55 0.19
CA ALA A 127 -9.57 -29.64 0.70
C ALA A 127 -8.08 -29.48 0.33
N ASN A 128 -7.78 -28.72 -0.73
CA ASN A 128 -6.42 -28.45 -1.19
C ASN A 128 -5.82 -27.18 -0.56
N GLY A 129 -6.50 -26.56 0.41
CA GLY A 129 -6.06 -25.33 1.06
C GLY A 129 -6.35 -24.04 0.29
N GLU A 130 -7.04 -24.11 -0.86
CA GLU A 130 -7.34 -22.93 -1.67
C GLU A 130 -8.48 -22.11 -1.06
N TYR A 131 -8.28 -20.79 -0.93
CA TYR A 131 -9.33 -19.87 -0.52
C TYR A 131 -10.23 -19.50 -1.69
N ILE A 132 -11.54 -19.69 -1.48
CA ILE A 132 -12.60 -19.35 -2.42
C ILE A 132 -13.50 -18.31 -1.75
N PHE A 133 -13.62 -17.16 -2.41
CA PHE A 133 -14.50 -16.07 -2.00
C PHE A 133 -15.73 -16.07 -2.90
N GLU A 134 -16.93 -16.10 -2.34
CA GLU A 134 -18.17 -16.02 -3.11
C GLU A 134 -18.98 -14.81 -2.64
N LEU A 135 -19.23 -13.87 -3.55
CA LEU A 135 -19.98 -12.64 -3.33
C LEU A 135 -21.23 -12.61 -4.22
N LEU A 136 -22.23 -11.80 -3.86
CA LEU A 136 -23.29 -11.46 -4.81
C LEU A 136 -22.69 -10.77 -6.04
N ASN A 137 -23.25 -11.09 -7.20
CA ASN A 137 -22.91 -10.47 -8.47
C ASN A 137 -23.56 -9.08 -8.56
N ALA A 138 -23.01 -8.25 -9.45
CA ALA A 138 -23.49 -6.89 -9.73
C ALA A 138 -25.01 -6.81 -9.88
N LYS A 139 -25.60 -5.74 -9.35
CA LYS A 139 -26.96 -5.27 -9.69
C LYS A 139 -26.83 -4.08 -10.65
N GLU A 140 -27.96 -3.57 -11.16
CA GLU A 140 -27.95 -2.42 -12.08
C GLU A 140 -27.20 -1.21 -11.50
N ASP A 141 -27.31 -0.97 -10.19
CA ASP A 141 -26.77 0.23 -9.54
C ASP A 141 -25.35 0.06 -8.97
N TRP A 142 -24.82 -1.17 -8.89
CA TRP A 142 -23.51 -1.42 -8.30
C TRP A 142 -22.80 -2.66 -8.81
N THR A 143 -21.47 -2.60 -8.86
CA THR A 143 -20.64 -3.71 -9.33
C THR A 143 -19.43 -3.93 -8.43
N VAL A 144 -19.03 -5.19 -8.24
CA VAL A 144 -17.70 -5.54 -7.67
C VAL A 144 -16.69 -5.55 -8.81
N THR A 145 -15.72 -4.65 -8.75
CA THR A 145 -14.68 -4.50 -9.77
C THR A 145 -13.43 -5.30 -9.43
N SER A 146 -13.05 -5.37 -8.16
CA SER A 146 -11.88 -6.11 -7.71
C SER A 146 -12.06 -6.60 -6.27
N VAL A 147 -11.45 -7.75 -5.96
CA VAL A 147 -11.36 -8.27 -4.60
C VAL A 147 -9.90 -8.58 -4.32
N ARG A 148 -9.39 -8.11 -3.19
CA ARG A 148 -8.03 -8.37 -2.73
C ARG A 148 -8.00 -8.69 -1.25
N ILE A 149 -7.00 -9.46 -0.86
CA ILE A 149 -6.67 -9.74 0.53
C ILE A 149 -5.48 -8.85 0.90
N ARG A 150 -5.60 -8.12 2.00
CA ARG A 150 -4.53 -7.31 2.59
C ARG A 150 -4.11 -7.95 3.90
N HIS A 151 -2.92 -8.53 3.96
CA HIS A 151 -2.29 -8.96 5.20
C HIS A 151 -1.36 -7.86 5.68
N THR A 152 -1.50 -7.45 6.93
CA THR A 152 -0.66 -6.40 7.52
C THR A 152 0.00 -6.91 8.79
N GLY A 153 1.33 -6.89 8.81
CA GLY A 153 2.13 -7.00 10.03
C GLY A 153 2.53 -5.60 10.49
N GLN A 154 2.14 -5.23 11.71
CA GLN A 154 2.56 -3.97 12.33
C GLN A 154 3.61 -4.22 13.39
N TYR A 155 4.73 -3.51 13.28
CA TYR A 155 5.88 -3.64 14.14
C TYR A 155 6.21 -2.30 14.78
N ARG A 156 6.48 -2.31 16.08
CA ARG A 156 6.85 -1.10 16.82
C ARG A 156 8.37 -1.02 16.95
N SER A 157 8.91 0.17 16.79
CA SER A 157 10.32 0.41 17.10
C SER A 157 10.54 0.30 18.60
N SER A 158 11.62 -0.38 18.98
CA SER A 158 12.08 -0.46 20.37
C SER A 158 12.92 0.75 20.79
N GLN A 159 13.47 1.51 19.84
CA GLN A 159 14.35 2.65 20.09
C GLN A 159 13.68 4.00 19.82
N THR A 160 12.68 4.02 18.95
CA THR A 160 11.96 5.25 18.56
C THR A 160 10.49 5.14 18.98
N PRO A 161 10.13 5.67 20.17
CA PRO A 161 8.75 5.63 20.65
C PRO A 161 7.77 6.22 19.63
N GLY A 162 6.68 5.51 19.39
CA GLY A 162 5.62 5.96 18.49
C GLY A 162 5.84 5.61 17.01
N SER A 163 7.04 5.20 16.59
CA SER A 163 7.27 4.74 15.21
C SER A 163 6.72 3.34 14.98
N VAL A 164 5.99 3.16 13.87
CA VAL A 164 5.35 1.90 13.48
C VAL A 164 5.70 1.56 12.04
N LEU A 165 6.40 0.44 11.84
CA LEU A 165 6.58 -0.17 10.52
C LEU A 165 5.37 -1.07 10.22
N SER A 166 4.73 -0.86 9.08
CA SER A 166 3.68 -1.71 8.54
C SER A 166 4.18 -2.37 7.27
N VAL A 167 4.34 -3.70 7.30
CA VAL A 167 4.58 -4.50 6.11
C VAL A 167 3.23 -5.04 5.63
N VAL A 168 2.89 -4.74 4.37
CA VAL A 168 1.58 -5.02 3.81
C VAL A 168 1.73 -5.93 2.59
N ALA A 169 1.23 -7.16 2.72
CA ALA A 169 1.13 -8.09 1.60
C ALA A 169 -0.26 -8.00 0.98
N TYR A 170 -0.31 -7.70 -0.32
CA TYR A 170 -1.52 -7.68 -1.10
C TYR A 170 -1.60 -8.92 -1.99
N GLN A 171 -2.79 -9.48 -2.08
CA GLN A 171 -3.12 -10.57 -2.97
C GLN A 171 -4.43 -10.25 -3.69
N THR A 172 -4.36 -9.95 -4.98
CA THR A 172 -5.55 -9.75 -5.82
C THR A 172 -6.13 -11.10 -6.23
N LEU A 173 -7.46 -11.21 -6.17
CA LEU A 173 -8.21 -12.40 -6.57
C LEU A 173 -8.73 -12.24 -8.01
N ARG A 174 -8.78 -13.35 -8.76
CA ARG A 174 -9.39 -13.38 -10.08
C ARG A 174 -10.87 -13.80 -10.00
N PRO A 175 -11.78 -13.10 -10.69
CA PRO A 175 -13.16 -13.53 -10.80
C PRO A 175 -13.30 -14.76 -11.69
N SER A 176 -14.22 -15.66 -11.35
CA SER A 176 -14.73 -16.69 -12.24
C SER A 176 -15.98 -16.22 -12.99
N GLU A 177 -16.50 -17.08 -13.87
CA GLU A 177 -17.85 -16.91 -14.40
C GLU A 177 -18.90 -16.81 -13.28
N ALA A 178 -19.86 -15.92 -13.45
CA ALA A 178 -20.95 -15.74 -12.51
C ALA A 178 -21.97 -16.89 -12.64
N LYS A 179 -22.45 -17.42 -11.51
CA LYS A 179 -23.50 -18.44 -11.45
C LYS A 179 -24.55 -18.02 -10.44
N HIS A 180 -25.84 -18.11 -10.81
CA HIS A 180 -26.98 -17.85 -9.93
C HIS A 180 -26.85 -16.55 -9.11
N GLN A 181 -26.55 -15.43 -9.78
CA GLN A 181 -26.35 -14.11 -9.15
C GLN A 181 -25.19 -14.03 -8.14
N ARG A 182 -24.27 -14.99 -8.13
CA ARG A 182 -23.05 -14.95 -7.33
C ARG A 182 -21.84 -15.06 -8.24
N ARG A 183 -20.75 -14.42 -7.83
CA ARG A 183 -19.45 -14.51 -8.49
C ARG A 183 -18.43 -15.03 -7.51
N ARG A 184 -17.67 -16.03 -7.96
CA ARG A 184 -16.57 -16.60 -7.20
C ARG A 184 -15.28 -15.86 -7.55
N TRP A 185 -14.42 -15.69 -6.56
CA TRP A 185 -13.11 -15.08 -6.66
C TRP A 185 -12.09 -16.01 -6.02
N THR A 186 -10.99 -16.27 -6.73
CA THR A 186 -9.97 -17.22 -6.31
C THR A 186 -8.57 -16.65 -6.46
N ILE A 187 -7.67 -17.11 -5.61
CA ILE A 187 -6.24 -16.80 -5.75
C ILE A 187 -5.75 -17.45 -7.05
N PRO A 188 -5.12 -16.69 -7.96
CA PRO A 188 -4.57 -17.23 -9.19
C PRO A 188 -3.49 -18.28 -8.89
N LYS A 189 -3.57 -19.45 -9.53
CA LYS A 189 -2.57 -20.52 -9.39
C LYS A 189 -1.28 -20.20 -10.15
N ASP A 190 -1.47 -19.60 -11.32
CA ASP A 190 -0.39 -19.06 -12.15
C ASP A 190 -0.44 -17.55 -11.98
N ALA A 191 0.30 -17.04 -11.00
CA ALA A 191 0.63 -15.62 -10.92
C ALA A 191 1.36 -15.28 -12.23
N SER A 192 0.60 -14.87 -13.24
CA SER A 192 1.11 -14.86 -14.61
C SER A 192 2.21 -13.84 -14.70
N ARG A 193 3.42 -14.28 -15.07
CA ARG A 193 4.61 -13.46 -15.38
C ARG A 193 4.43 -12.50 -16.57
N HIS A 194 3.19 -12.32 -17.03
CA HIS A 194 2.85 -11.69 -18.32
C HIS A 194 1.67 -10.70 -18.23
N GLY A 195 1.13 -10.44 -17.03
CA GLY A 195 0.17 -9.36 -16.81
C GLY A 195 0.89 -8.03 -16.55
N PRO A 196 0.29 -6.87 -16.88
CA PRO A 196 0.91 -5.57 -16.63
C PRO A 196 1.05 -5.22 -15.13
N HIS A 197 0.41 -5.97 -14.24
CA HIS A 197 0.42 -5.71 -12.79
C HIS A 197 0.64 -7.02 -12.01
N PRO A 198 1.41 -6.99 -10.91
CA PRO A 198 1.60 -8.15 -10.06
C PRO A 198 0.30 -8.52 -9.34
N GLU A 199 0.04 -9.81 -9.22
CA GLU A 199 -1.15 -10.32 -8.51
C GLU A 199 -0.94 -10.43 -7.00
N ALA A 200 0.33 -10.50 -6.61
CA ALA A 200 0.76 -10.44 -5.23
C ALA A 200 1.97 -9.50 -5.12
N TRP A 201 1.96 -8.63 -4.14
CA TRP A 201 3.08 -7.73 -3.88
C TRP A 201 3.10 -7.28 -2.41
N PHE A 202 4.23 -6.71 -2.03
CA PHE A 202 4.52 -6.22 -0.70
C PHE A 202 4.82 -4.73 -0.76
N GLU A 203 4.31 -4.01 0.22
CA GLU A 203 4.62 -2.60 0.47
C GLU A 203 5.08 -2.44 1.92
N ALA A 204 5.91 -1.44 2.17
CA ALA A 204 6.34 -1.05 3.50
C ALA A 204 5.97 0.41 3.76
N HIS A 205 5.38 0.67 4.92
CA HIS A 205 4.95 2.00 5.33
C HIS A 205 5.43 2.26 6.76
N ILE A 206 5.99 3.43 7.02
CA ILE A 206 6.31 3.87 8.38
C ILE A 206 5.35 4.97 8.77
N SER A 207 4.67 4.80 9.91
CA SER A 207 3.75 5.78 10.48
C SER A 207 4.15 6.14 11.91
N CYS A 208 3.48 7.17 12.46
CA CYS A 208 3.66 7.62 13.83
C CYS A 208 2.34 7.41 14.59
N SER A 209 2.33 6.51 15.57
CA SER A 209 1.13 6.22 16.35
C SER A 209 0.62 7.41 17.15
N THR A 210 1.51 8.32 17.54
CA THR A 210 1.14 9.58 18.21
C THR A 210 0.36 10.47 17.25
N LEU A 211 0.83 10.60 16.01
CA LEU A 211 0.12 11.34 14.97
C LEU A 211 -1.21 10.66 14.62
N ASP A 212 -1.23 9.34 14.47
CA ASP A 212 -2.45 8.58 14.19
C ASP A 212 -3.52 8.84 15.26
N ALA A 213 -3.15 8.81 16.54
CA ALA A 213 -4.07 9.08 17.65
C ALA A 213 -4.63 10.52 17.62
N LEU A 214 -3.83 11.50 17.19
CA LEU A 214 -4.29 12.89 17.05
C LEU A 214 -5.22 13.06 15.84
N LEU A 215 -4.90 12.41 14.73
CA LEU A 215 -5.70 12.47 13.50
C LEU A 215 -7.05 11.75 13.64
N GLU A 216 -7.16 10.74 14.51
CA GLU A 216 -8.44 10.09 14.82
C GLU A 216 -9.48 11.11 15.33
N GLY A 217 -9.04 12.16 16.05
CA GLY A 217 -9.91 13.26 16.47
C GLY A 217 -10.60 13.99 15.31
N ASN A 218 -10.00 13.98 14.12
CA ASN A 218 -10.52 14.65 12.93
C ASN A 218 -11.80 13.97 12.42
N VAL A 219 -11.99 12.67 12.68
CA VAL A 219 -13.13 11.89 12.18
C VAL A 219 -14.46 12.42 12.73
N HIS A 220 -14.43 12.98 13.94
CA HIS A 220 -15.62 13.47 14.64
C HIS A 220 -15.77 14.99 14.64
N LEU A 221 -14.91 15.69 13.89
CA LEU A 221 -14.93 17.14 13.84
C LEU A 221 -16.16 17.64 13.07
N SER A 222 -16.96 18.50 13.68
CA SER A 222 -18.05 19.20 13.00
C SER A 222 -17.52 20.33 12.13
N LEU A 223 -18.33 20.79 11.17
CA LEU A 223 -18.04 22.01 10.41
C LEU A 223 -17.86 23.20 11.37
N GLY A 224 -16.70 23.87 11.28
CA GLY A 224 -16.30 24.94 12.19
C GLY A 224 -15.72 24.48 13.53
N GLY A 225 -15.55 23.16 13.72
CA GLY A 225 -14.82 22.61 14.85
C GLY A 225 -13.33 22.92 14.78
N GLN A 226 -12.69 22.97 15.94
CA GLN A 226 -11.26 23.23 16.08
C GLN A 226 -10.54 21.93 16.47
N LEU A 227 -9.38 21.71 15.87
CA LEU A 227 -8.52 20.58 16.15
C LEU A 227 -7.81 20.73 17.50
N SER A 228 -7.55 19.61 18.17
CA SER A 228 -6.84 19.57 19.45
C SER A 228 -5.31 19.60 19.31
N TRP A 229 -4.80 19.46 18.08
CA TRP A 229 -3.38 19.45 17.76
C TRP A 229 -2.99 20.72 16.98
N ASP A 230 -1.75 21.18 17.16
CA ASP A 230 -1.19 22.35 16.49
C ASP A 230 0.14 22.03 15.77
N THR A 231 0.76 23.05 15.17
CA THR A 231 2.00 22.93 14.40
C THR A 231 3.25 22.68 15.25
N THR A 232 3.17 22.68 16.58
CA THR A 232 4.33 22.50 17.48
C THR A 232 4.66 21.02 17.75
N LEU A 233 3.77 20.11 17.36
CA LEU A 233 3.97 18.64 17.39
C LEU A 233 5.02 18.12 16.39
N GLN A 234 5.76 19.01 15.72
CA GLN A 234 6.62 18.68 14.60
C GLN A 234 7.82 17.81 14.99
N ASP A 235 8.52 18.13 16.08
CA ASP A 235 9.83 17.52 16.32
C ASP A 235 9.70 16.01 16.64
N ASP A 236 8.88 15.64 17.62
CA ASP A 236 8.68 14.23 18.00
C ASP A 236 8.03 13.39 16.88
N VAL A 237 7.12 13.97 16.10
CA VAL A 237 6.44 13.27 14.99
C VAL A 237 7.39 13.10 13.81
N CYS A 238 8.17 14.12 13.48
CA CYS A 238 9.18 14.04 12.43
C CYS A 238 10.25 13.01 12.78
N ASP A 239 10.77 13.03 14.01
CA ASP A 239 11.77 12.06 14.46
C ASP A 239 11.23 10.62 14.43
N ALA A 240 9.96 10.42 14.77
CA ALA A 240 9.31 9.11 14.70
C ALA A 240 9.05 8.61 13.26
N LEU A 241 9.01 9.51 12.27
CA LEU A 241 8.75 9.16 10.86
C LEU A 241 10.05 9.06 10.05
N PHE A 242 10.90 10.08 10.09
CA PHE A 242 12.03 10.24 9.17
C PHE A 242 13.23 9.39 9.53
N ALA A 243 13.69 9.46 10.79
CA ALA A 243 14.91 8.75 11.19
C ALA A 243 14.75 7.23 11.02
N PRO A 244 13.66 6.58 11.48
CA PRO A 244 13.43 5.16 11.24
C PRO A 244 13.28 4.81 9.76
N ALA A 245 12.71 5.70 8.94
CA ALA A 245 12.59 5.47 7.50
C ALA A 245 13.95 5.47 6.79
N LEU A 246 14.80 6.45 7.08
CA LEU A 246 16.15 6.51 6.53
C LEU A 246 17.01 5.32 7.00
N GLU A 247 16.92 4.95 8.27
CA GLU A 247 17.60 3.76 8.80
C GLU A 247 17.12 2.48 8.11
N THR A 248 15.82 2.36 7.85
CA THR A 248 15.25 1.19 7.18
C THR A 248 15.71 1.12 5.72
N ILE A 249 15.67 2.23 4.99
CA ILE A 249 16.13 2.31 3.58
C ILE A 249 17.57 1.84 3.46
N ALA A 250 18.44 2.25 4.39
CA ALA A 250 19.84 1.88 4.40
C ALA A 250 20.11 0.36 4.54
N GLN A 251 19.08 -0.43 4.80
CA GLN A 251 19.19 -1.84 5.19
C GLN A 251 18.34 -2.77 4.30
N ILE A 252 17.64 -2.21 3.30
CA ILE A 252 16.76 -2.97 2.39
C ILE A 252 17.22 -2.95 0.94
N ASP A 253 18.48 -2.59 0.66
CA ASP A 253 19.00 -2.52 -0.71
C ASP A 253 18.84 -3.82 -1.51
N GLU A 254 18.90 -4.96 -0.83
CA GLU A 254 18.73 -6.28 -1.47
C GLU A 254 17.26 -6.65 -1.70
N VAL A 255 16.32 -6.01 -1.00
CA VAL A 255 14.88 -6.28 -1.13
C VAL A 255 14.43 -5.94 -2.55
N GLY A 256 13.60 -6.79 -3.16
CA GLY A 256 13.09 -6.58 -4.51
C GLY A 256 14.13 -6.76 -5.63
N GLY A 257 15.41 -7.00 -5.31
CA GLY A 257 16.47 -7.24 -6.29
C GLY A 257 16.24 -8.48 -7.17
N MET A 258 15.35 -9.38 -6.72
CA MET A 258 14.94 -10.60 -7.43
C MET A 258 13.51 -10.51 -8.00
N ASN A 259 12.85 -9.35 -7.93
CA ASN A 259 11.53 -9.16 -8.54
C ASN A 259 11.56 -9.59 -10.01
N ASP A 260 10.57 -10.37 -10.46
CA ASP A 260 10.48 -10.84 -11.83
C ASP A 260 10.14 -9.65 -12.77
N ASN A 261 11.17 -8.96 -13.22
CA ASN A 261 11.11 -7.85 -14.17
C ASN A 261 11.13 -8.35 -15.63
N GLY A 262 10.97 -9.66 -15.87
CA GLY A 262 11.02 -10.25 -17.20
C GLY A 262 12.42 -10.33 -17.83
N LEU A 263 13.49 -9.95 -17.11
CA LEU A 263 14.87 -10.10 -17.57
C LEU A 263 15.44 -11.43 -17.06
N SER A 264 15.48 -12.43 -17.93
CA SER A 264 16.01 -13.75 -17.63
C SER A 264 17.52 -13.70 -17.38
N GLY A 265 17.93 -13.71 -16.12
CA GLY A 265 19.32 -13.93 -15.71
C GLY A 265 19.54 -13.39 -14.31
N GLY A 266 19.41 -14.26 -13.29
CA GLY A 266 19.42 -13.94 -11.86
C GLY A 266 20.70 -13.26 -11.34
N LYS A 267 20.96 -12.04 -11.82
CA LYS A 267 21.89 -11.09 -11.25
C LYS A 267 21.06 -10.09 -10.46
N LEU A 268 21.50 -9.77 -9.24
CA LEU A 268 20.97 -8.63 -8.47
C LEU A 268 20.99 -7.39 -9.38
N HIS A 269 19.82 -6.82 -9.65
CA HIS A 269 19.68 -5.71 -10.60
C HIS A 269 20.10 -4.36 -10.02
N PHE A 270 20.13 -4.24 -8.69
CA PHE A 270 20.74 -3.12 -8.00
C PHE A 270 22.27 -3.31 -7.99
N GLN A 271 22.92 -3.11 -9.13
CA GLN A 271 24.38 -2.95 -9.18
C GLN A 271 24.68 -1.47 -9.14
N ASP A 272 25.36 -1.06 -8.06
CA ASP A 272 25.89 0.28 -7.77
C ASP A 272 24.98 1.45 -8.16
N SER A 273 24.58 2.27 -7.19
CA SER A 273 24.01 3.57 -7.53
C SER A 273 24.97 4.33 -8.46
N VAL A 274 24.47 5.25 -9.30
CA VAL A 274 25.33 6.06 -10.16
C VAL A 274 26.40 6.79 -9.33
N ALA A 275 26.10 7.13 -8.08
CA ALA A 275 27.06 7.70 -7.15
C ALA A 275 28.09 6.67 -6.66
N GLU A 276 27.68 5.46 -6.31
CA GLU A 276 28.60 4.38 -5.90
C GLU A 276 29.53 3.94 -7.04
N ALA A 277 29.01 3.82 -8.26
CA ALA A 277 29.79 3.54 -9.45
C ALA A 277 30.80 4.67 -9.75
N ARG A 278 30.43 5.92 -9.44
CA ARG A 278 31.28 7.11 -9.60
C ARG A 278 32.36 7.22 -8.52
N GLU A 279 32.05 6.95 -7.26
CA GLU A 279 33.03 6.84 -6.17
C GLU A 279 34.06 5.75 -6.46
N ARG A 280 33.62 4.58 -6.92
CA ARG A 280 34.54 3.50 -7.34
C ARG A 280 35.40 3.89 -8.54
N SER A 281 34.91 4.76 -9.43
CA SER A 281 35.67 5.26 -10.58
C SER A 281 36.70 6.35 -10.24
N GLY A 282 36.71 6.85 -8.99
CA GLY A 282 37.68 7.82 -8.51
C GLY A 282 37.59 9.22 -9.15
N LYS A 283 36.47 9.57 -9.78
CA LYS A 283 36.23 10.87 -10.40
C LYS A 283 35.08 11.61 -9.70
N PRO A 284 35.36 12.37 -8.63
CA PRO A 284 34.37 13.26 -8.05
C PRO A 284 34.23 14.48 -8.97
N GLU A 285 33.17 14.54 -9.77
CA GLU A 285 32.66 15.83 -10.25
C GLU A 285 31.47 16.20 -9.36
N GLU A 286 31.59 17.33 -8.66
CA GLU A 286 30.50 17.93 -7.91
C GLU A 286 29.40 18.34 -8.91
N VAL A 287 28.31 17.58 -8.93
CA VAL A 287 27.10 17.95 -9.67
C VAL A 287 26.13 18.56 -8.69
N TYR A 288 25.99 19.88 -8.75
CA TYR A 288 24.91 20.60 -8.08
C TYR A 288 23.64 20.49 -8.94
N TRP A 289 22.53 20.16 -8.28
CA TRP A 289 21.17 20.36 -8.82
C TRP A 289 20.63 21.69 -8.31
#